data_AF-A0A961V3Z0-F1
#
_entry.id   AF-A0A961V3Z0-F1
#
_cell.length_a   1.000
_cell.length_b   1.000
_cell.length_c   1.000
_cell.angle_alpha   90.00
_cell.angle_beta   90.00
_cell.angle_gamma   90.00
#
_symmetry.space_group_name_H-M   'P 1'
#
loop_
_entity.id
_entity.type
_entity.pdbx_description
1 polymer ?
#
loop_
_entity_poly.entity_id
_entity_poly.type
_entity_poly.pdbx_seq_one_letter_code
_entity_poly.pdbx_strand_id
1 'polypeptide(L)'
;ALLNLGHTFGHALEAVTGYSDRLLHGEAVAIGTVLAFDFSFKLGLSGLEDVRRVEAHLGEVGLPTRIKQIEGDLPDAATLMHHIAHDKKVTQGKLTFILTRGIGEAFIARDIPGDQVEAFLEEQLAR
;
A
#
# COMPACT_ATOMS: atom_id res chain seq x y z
N ALA A 1 11.54 -12.03 0.69
CA ALA A 1 10.66 -11.04 1.36
C ALA A 1 10.68 -9.68 0.66
N LEU A 2 11.85 -9.13 0.30
CA LEU A 2 11.93 -7.81 -0.36
C LEU A 2 11.15 -7.70 -1.67
N LEU A 3 10.93 -8.81 -2.37
CA LEU A 3 10.10 -8.88 -3.58
C LEU A 3 8.63 -8.45 -3.35
N ASN A 4 8.21 -8.35 -2.09
CA ASN A 4 6.82 -8.07 -1.73
C ASN A 4 6.57 -6.58 -1.43
N LEU A 5 7.39 -5.66 -1.97
CA LEU A 5 7.07 -4.23 -1.91
C LEU A 5 5.70 -3.99 -2.55
N GLY A 6 4.86 -3.20 -1.88
CA GLY A 6 3.50 -2.89 -2.31
C GLY A 6 2.46 -4.01 -2.12
N HIS A 7 2.86 -5.27 -1.97
CA HIS A 7 1.91 -6.40 -1.93
C HIS A 7 1.00 -6.40 -0.70
N THR A 8 1.46 -5.89 0.45
CA THR A 8 0.60 -5.80 1.64
C THR A 8 -0.65 -4.96 1.39
N PHE A 9 -0.48 -3.81 0.74
CA PHE A 9 -1.60 -2.94 0.39
C PHE A 9 -2.34 -3.48 -0.83
N GLY A 10 -1.62 -3.99 -1.84
CA GLY A 10 -2.20 -4.59 -3.04
C GLY A 10 -3.17 -5.73 -2.71
N HIS A 11 -2.75 -6.71 -1.91
CA HIS A 11 -3.61 -7.83 -1.52
C HIS A 11 -4.85 -7.37 -0.74
N ALA A 12 -4.74 -6.34 0.10
CA ALA A 12 -5.89 -5.79 0.80
C ALA A 12 -6.90 -5.18 -0.18
N LEU A 13 -6.43 -4.48 -1.21
CA LEU A 13 -7.26 -3.93 -2.28
C LEU A 13 -7.89 -5.03 -3.16
N GLU A 14 -7.14 -6.07 -3.52
CA GLU A 14 -7.67 -7.25 -4.24
C GLU A 14 -8.78 -7.94 -3.43
N ALA A 15 -8.58 -8.09 -2.12
CA ALA A 15 -9.56 -8.74 -1.26
C ALA A 15 -10.87 -7.95 -1.17
N VAL A 16 -10.82 -6.62 -0.98
CA VAL A 16 -12.04 -5.80 -0.91
C VAL A 16 -12.74 -5.62 -2.26
N THR A 17 -12.01 -5.82 -3.37
CA THR A 17 -12.59 -5.87 -4.72
C THR A 17 -13.03 -7.28 -5.13
N GLY A 18 -12.90 -8.26 -4.22
CA GLY A 18 -13.40 -9.62 -4.40
C GLY A 18 -12.61 -10.46 -5.38
N TYR A 19 -11.31 -10.16 -5.60
CA TYR A 19 -10.45 -10.84 -6.58
C TYR A 19 -11.08 -10.93 -7.97
N SER A 20 -11.61 -9.80 -8.44
CA SER A 20 -12.36 -9.70 -9.69
C SER A 20 -11.61 -8.88 -10.73
N ASP A 21 -12.13 -8.87 -11.96
CA ASP A 21 -11.59 -8.05 -13.06
C ASP A 21 -11.69 -6.53 -12.81
N ARG A 22 -12.31 -6.11 -11.70
CA ARG A 22 -12.36 -4.73 -11.21
C ARG A 22 -10.98 -4.18 -10.82
N LEU A 23 -10.08 -5.06 -10.38
CA LEU A 23 -8.73 -4.70 -10.00
C LEU A 23 -7.82 -5.91 -10.22
N LEU A 24 -7.04 -5.88 -11.29
CA LEU A 24 -6.08 -6.94 -11.60
C LEU A 24 -4.89 -6.89 -10.63
N HIS A 25 -4.23 -8.02 -10.42
CA HIS A 25 -3.10 -8.12 -9.48
C HIS A 25 -2.01 -7.08 -9.74
N GLY A 26 -1.62 -6.87 -11.00
CA GLY A 26 -0.61 -5.87 -11.37
C GLY A 26 -1.01 -4.44 -11.05
N GLU A 27 -2.30 -4.12 -11.18
CA GLU A 27 -2.88 -2.82 -10.85
C GLU A 27 -2.91 -2.61 -9.33
N ALA A 28 -3.30 -3.64 -8.58
CA ALA A 28 -3.27 -3.63 -7.12
C ALA A 28 -1.85 -3.44 -6.58
N VAL A 29 -0.86 -4.15 -7.15
CA VAL A 29 0.55 -4.00 -6.77
C VAL A 29 1.09 -2.62 -7.15
N ALA A 30 0.64 -2.02 -8.25
CA ALA A 30 1.03 -0.65 -8.63
C ALA A 30 0.56 0.37 -7.59
N ILE A 31 -0.74 0.37 -7.26
CA ILE A 31 -1.30 1.22 -6.19
C ILE A 31 -0.60 0.93 -4.87
N GLY A 32 -0.45 -0.34 -4.52
CA GLY A 32 0.20 -0.77 -3.29
C GLY A 32 1.66 -0.30 -3.18
N THR A 33 2.38 -0.25 -4.29
CA THR A 33 3.76 0.25 -4.34
C THR A 33 3.79 1.75 -4.05
N VAL A 34 2.92 2.54 -4.67
CA VAL A 34 2.79 3.97 -4.37
C VAL A 34 2.43 4.19 -2.90
N LEU A 35 1.50 3.41 -2.35
CA LEU A 35 1.13 3.45 -0.94
C LEU A 35 2.32 3.12 -0.03
N ALA A 36 3.15 2.15 -0.38
CA ALA A 36 4.35 1.81 0.41
C ALA A 36 5.39 2.94 0.39
N PHE A 37 5.55 3.64 -0.72
CA PHE A 37 6.42 4.84 -0.80
C PHE A 37 5.83 6.01 -0.01
N ASP A 38 4.54 6.29 -0.14
CA ASP A 38 3.87 7.38 0.59
C ASP A 38 3.91 7.11 2.10
N PHE A 39 3.62 5.88 2.54
CA PHE A 39 3.73 5.51 3.95
C PHE A 39 5.18 5.59 4.47
N SER A 40 6.17 5.20 3.66
CA SER A 40 7.59 5.38 4.03
C SER A 40 7.95 6.86 4.19
N PHE A 41 7.44 7.73 3.33
CA PHE A 41 7.59 9.19 3.46
C PHE A 41 6.91 9.73 4.73
N LYS A 42 5.68 9.28 5.04
CA LYS A 42 4.95 9.68 6.26
C LYS A 42 5.68 9.28 7.54
N LEU A 43 6.41 8.16 7.51
CA LEU A 43 7.28 7.71 8.61
C LEU A 43 8.65 8.42 8.64
N GLY A 44 8.93 9.34 7.70
CA GLY A 44 10.21 10.05 7.61
C GLY A 44 11.37 9.18 7.11
N LEU A 45 11.09 8.07 6.43
CA LEU A 45 12.10 7.11 5.96
C LEU A 45 12.63 7.43 4.56
N SER A 46 11.85 8.11 3.73
CA SER A 46 12.15 8.47 2.34
C SER A 46 11.67 9.88 2.00
N GLY A 47 12.13 10.43 0.88
CA GLY A 47 11.71 11.76 0.41
C GLY A 47 10.40 11.74 -0.40
N LEU A 48 9.66 12.86 -0.39
CA LEU A 48 8.45 13.05 -1.21
C LEU A 48 8.73 12.97 -2.72
N GLU A 49 9.95 13.34 -3.14
CA GLU A 49 10.37 13.26 -4.55
C GLU A 49 10.30 11.82 -5.07
N ASP A 50 10.70 10.84 -4.26
CA ASP A 50 10.64 9.42 -4.66
C ASP A 50 9.19 8.95 -4.82
N VAL A 51 8.29 9.36 -3.93
CA VAL A 51 6.85 9.06 -4.06
C VAL A 51 6.33 9.57 -5.41
N ARG A 52 6.65 10.82 -5.74
CA ARG A 52 6.23 11.45 -7.01
C ARG A 52 6.83 10.77 -8.22
N ARG A 53 8.10 10.36 -8.17
CA ARG A 53 8.78 9.67 -9.27
C ARG A 53 8.17 8.29 -9.52
N VAL A 54 7.86 7.54 -8.47
CA VAL A 54 7.21 6.23 -8.59
C VAL A 54 5.78 6.36 -9.10
N GLU A 55 5.01 7.31 -8.56
CA GLU A 55 3.66 7.62 -9.04
C GLU A 55 3.67 8.03 -10.52
N ALA A 56 4.58 8.91 -10.92
CA ALA A 56 4.70 9.34 -12.32
C ALA A 56 5.07 8.18 -13.24
N HIS A 57 6.08 7.38 -12.88
CA HIS A 57 6.53 6.26 -13.71
C HIS A 57 5.42 5.21 -13.93
N LEU A 58 4.71 4.83 -12.87
CA LEU A 58 3.60 3.88 -12.97
C LEU A 58 2.43 4.44 -13.78
N GLY A 59 2.14 5.73 -13.63
CA GLY A 59 1.14 6.42 -14.45
C GLY A 59 1.51 6.48 -15.94
N GLU A 60 2.79 6.72 -16.28
CA GLU A 60 3.28 6.76 -17.66
C GLU A 60 3.13 5.42 -18.39
N VAL A 61 3.23 4.30 -17.68
CA VAL A 61 3.02 2.95 -18.24
C VAL A 61 1.56 2.50 -18.20
N GLY A 62 0.64 3.39 -17.80
CA GLY A 62 -0.80 3.14 -17.83
C GLY A 62 -1.37 2.39 -16.63
N LEU A 63 -0.62 2.27 -15.53
CA LEU A 63 -1.10 1.62 -14.31
C LEU A 63 -1.80 2.63 -13.37
N PRO A 64 -2.81 2.20 -12.60
CA PRO A 64 -3.38 3.03 -11.56
C PRO A 64 -2.38 3.21 -10.41
N THR A 65 -2.43 4.38 -9.77
CA THR A 65 -1.47 4.79 -8.74
C THR A 65 -2.13 5.26 -7.46
N ARG A 66 -3.46 5.43 -7.46
CA ARG A 66 -4.26 5.86 -6.30
C ARG A 66 -5.46 4.96 -6.10
N ILE A 67 -5.87 4.81 -4.85
CA ILE A 67 -7.03 4.00 -4.46
C ILE A 67 -8.30 4.45 -5.19
N LYS A 68 -8.52 5.78 -5.35
CA LYS A 68 -9.68 6.33 -6.06
C LYS A 68 -9.79 5.99 -7.54
N GLN A 69 -8.75 5.43 -8.15
CA GLN A 69 -8.79 4.99 -9.55
C GLN A 69 -9.38 3.59 -9.70
N ILE A 70 -9.61 2.89 -8.58
CA ILE A 70 -10.35 1.63 -8.56
C ILE A 70 -11.83 1.97 -8.75
N GLU A 71 -12.45 1.44 -9.81
CA GLU A 71 -13.85 1.73 -10.13
C GLU A 71 -14.79 1.27 -9.01
N GLY A 72 -15.90 1.95 -8.75
CA GLY A 72 -16.93 1.53 -7.78
C GLY A 72 -16.60 1.80 -6.31
N ASP A 73 -17.54 1.48 -5.42
CA ASP A 73 -17.40 1.78 -3.99
C ASP A 73 -16.37 0.88 -3.32
N LEU A 74 -15.55 1.47 -2.45
CA LEU A 74 -14.59 0.78 -1.60
C LEU A 74 -15.04 0.89 -0.14
N PRO A 75 -14.74 -0.13 0.69
CA PRO A 75 -15.03 -0.07 2.11
C PRO A 75 -14.07 0.89 2.84
N ASP A 76 -14.29 1.04 4.14
CA ASP A 76 -13.49 1.87 5.01
C ASP A 76 -12.07 1.32 5.28
N ALA A 77 -11.25 2.16 5.91
CA ALA A 77 -9.88 1.81 6.31
C ALA A 77 -9.84 0.61 7.27
N ALA A 78 -10.83 0.49 8.17
CA ALA A 78 -10.93 -0.62 9.11
C ALA A 78 -11.07 -1.97 8.38
N THR A 79 -11.87 -2.02 7.31
CA THR A 79 -12.02 -3.22 6.48
C THR A 79 -10.73 -3.55 5.73
N LEU A 80 -10.03 -2.56 5.18
CA LEU A 80 -8.71 -2.78 4.58
C LEU A 80 -7.70 -3.31 5.60
N MET A 81 -7.70 -2.76 6.82
CA MET A 81 -6.85 -3.21 7.93
C MET A 81 -7.14 -4.65 8.34
N HIS A 82 -8.41 -5.07 8.32
CA HIS A 82 -8.79 -6.47 8.54
C HIS A 82 -8.07 -7.40 7.55
N HIS A 83 -8.04 -7.06 6.26
CA HIS A 83 -7.34 -7.86 5.25
C HIS A 83 -5.81 -7.83 5.41
N ILE A 84 -5.22 -6.67 5.72
CA ILE A 84 -3.78 -6.54 6.01
C ILE A 84 -3.37 -7.44 7.18
N ALA A 85 -4.18 -7.48 8.25
CA ALA A 85 -3.92 -8.29 9.43
C ALA A 85 -4.01 -9.81 9.14
N HIS A 86 -4.83 -10.23 8.17
CA HIS A 86 -4.92 -11.64 7.75
C HIS A 86 -3.74 -12.06 6.86
N ASP A 87 -3.25 -11.19 5.98
CA ASP A 87 -2.09 -11.48 5.12
C ASP A 87 -0.78 -11.57 5.93
N LYS A 88 -0.68 -10.86 7.05
CA LYS A 88 0.56 -10.78 7.86
C LYS A 88 0.51 -11.61 9.13
N LYS A 89 1.66 -12.19 9.48
CA LYS A 89 1.88 -12.70 10.85
C LYS A 89 1.88 -11.53 11.83
N VAL A 90 0.74 -11.27 12.44
CA VAL A 90 0.60 -10.32 13.55
C VAL A 90 1.23 -10.94 14.80
N THR A 91 2.31 -10.35 15.30
CA THR A 91 2.85 -10.69 16.62
C THR A 91 2.59 -9.49 17.53
N GLN A 92 1.78 -9.68 18.57
CA GLN A 92 1.44 -8.63 19.54
C GLN A 92 0.85 -7.34 18.92
N GLY A 93 -0.02 -7.46 17.90
CA GLY A 93 -0.66 -6.30 17.26
C GLY A 93 0.25 -5.51 16.32
N LYS A 94 1.48 -5.96 16.09
CA LYS A 94 2.44 -5.28 15.23
C LYS A 94 2.59 -5.97 13.89
N LEU A 95 2.67 -5.15 12.85
CA LEU A 95 2.71 -5.59 11.47
C LEU A 95 4.14 -5.56 10.91
N THR A 96 4.40 -6.47 9.98
CA THR A 96 5.65 -6.49 9.20
C THR A 96 5.35 -6.06 7.77
N PHE A 97 6.04 -5.02 7.31
CA PHE A 97 5.92 -4.46 5.96
C PHE A 97 7.24 -4.56 5.20
N ILE A 98 7.14 -4.49 3.88
CA ILE A 98 8.26 -4.09 3.04
C ILE A 98 8.08 -2.61 2.75
N LEU A 99 9.00 -1.80 3.26
CA LEU A 99 9.03 -0.35 3.10
C LEU A 99 10.33 0.04 2.37
N THR A 100 10.53 1.33 2.18
CA THR A 100 11.67 1.84 1.42
C THR A 100 12.33 3.03 2.10
N ARG A 101 13.65 3.19 1.90
CA ARG A 101 14.39 4.43 2.20
C ARG A 101 14.56 5.34 0.99
N GLY A 102 14.06 4.90 -0.16
CA GLY A 102 14.18 5.59 -1.44
C GLY A 102 14.26 4.58 -2.59
N ILE A 103 14.28 5.08 -3.82
CA ILE A 103 14.32 4.18 -4.99
C ILE A 103 15.58 3.31 -4.95
N GLY A 104 15.38 1.98 -4.96
CA GLY A 104 16.45 0.98 -4.86
C GLY A 104 16.76 0.47 -3.45
N GLU A 105 16.12 1.03 -2.41
CA GLU A 105 16.46 0.76 -0.99
C GLU A 105 15.29 0.19 -0.18
N ALA A 106 14.71 -0.94 -0.65
CA ALA A 106 13.67 -1.64 0.08
C ALA A 106 14.22 -2.40 1.31
N PHE A 107 13.46 -2.42 2.40
CA PHE A 107 13.81 -3.14 3.62
C PHE A 107 12.60 -3.73 4.33
N ILE A 108 12.84 -4.70 5.22
CA ILE A 108 11.81 -5.29 6.07
C ILE A 108 11.61 -4.39 7.28
N ALA A 109 10.49 -3.69 7.34
CA ALA A 109 10.06 -2.91 8.50
C ALA A 109 9.24 -3.80 9.43
N ARG A 110 9.72 -3.96 10.67
CA ARG A 110 9.01 -4.67 11.73
C ARG A 110 8.40 -3.66 12.68
N ASP A 111 7.52 -4.16 13.52
CA ASP A 111 6.96 -3.40 14.63
C ASP A 111 6.10 -2.19 14.22
N ILE A 112 5.50 -2.22 13.01
CA ILE A 112 4.64 -1.14 12.53
C ILE A 112 3.32 -1.13 13.32
N PRO A 113 2.97 -0.03 14.00
CA PRO A 113 1.70 0.10 14.72
C PRO A 113 0.51 0.11 13.75
N GLY A 114 -0.52 -0.68 14.03
CA GLY A 114 -1.69 -0.80 13.16
C GLY A 114 -2.51 0.48 13.04
N ASP A 115 -2.59 1.27 14.10
CA ASP A 115 -3.25 2.57 14.16
C ASP A 115 -2.64 3.60 13.20
N GLN A 116 -1.31 3.58 13.04
CA GLN A 116 -0.65 4.43 12.04
C GLN A 116 -0.97 4.02 10.60
N VAL A 117 -1.12 2.72 10.35
CA VAL A 117 -1.51 2.22 9.02
C VAL A 117 -2.96 2.56 8.74
N GLU A 118 -3.85 2.40 9.72
CA GLU A 118 -5.28 2.73 9.58
C GLU A 118 -5.48 4.22 9.28
N ALA A 119 -4.87 5.11 10.07
CA ALA A 119 -4.94 6.56 9.83
C ALA A 119 -4.36 6.95 8.47
N PHE A 120 -3.29 6.27 8.02
CA PHE A 120 -2.76 6.47 6.67
C PHE A 120 -3.75 6.05 5.59
N LEU A 121 -4.43 4.90 5.74
CA LEU A 121 -5.42 4.43 4.78
C LEU A 121 -6.64 5.34 4.72
N GLU A 122 -7.09 5.89 5.86
CA GLU A 122 -8.16 6.91 5.91
C GLU A 122 -7.80 8.14 5.06
N GLU A 123 -6.57 8.65 5.19
CA GLU A 123 -6.09 9.77 4.37
C GLU A 123 -6.08 9.43 2.87
N GLN A 124 -5.64 8.22 2.51
CA GLN A 124 -5.54 7.79 1.11
C GLN A 124 -6.91 7.52 0.47
N LEU A 125 -7.89 7.05 1.25
CA LEU A 125 -9.28 6.90 0.78
C LEU A 125 -9.96 8.25 0.52
N ALA A 126 -9.54 9.32 1.20
CA ALA A 126 -10.12 10.65 1.07
C ALA A 126 -9.53 11.49 -0.10
N ARG A 127 -8.48 11.02 -0.78
CA ARG A 127 -7.66 11.80 -1.75
C ARG A 127 -7.89 11.41 -3.21
#